data_AF-K2ERI8-F1
#
_entry.id   AF-K2ERI8-F1
#
_cell.length_a   1.000
_cell.length_b   1.000
_cell.length_c   1.000
_cell.angle_alpha   90.00
_cell.angle_beta   90.00
_cell.angle_gamma   90.00
#
_symmetry.space_group_name_H-M   'P 1'
#
loop_
_entity.id
_entity.type
_entity.pdbx_description
1 polymer ?
#
loop_
_entity_poly.entity_id
_entity_poly.type
_entity_poly.pdbx_seq_one_letter_code
_entity_poly.pdbx_strand_id
1 'polypeptide(L)' 'MLDEILKHYIELEQSVDKIIAAGFARKTVTKVIGMVNGSEYKRRQSPPGVKITTCAFGRERRYPITSRFEG' A
#
# COMPACT_ATOMS: atom_id res chain seq x y z
N MET A 1 1.24 -14.43 -0.13
CA MET A 1 1.06 -13.75 1.18
C MET A 1 1.36 -12.26 1.15
N LEU A 2 2.61 -11.78 0.91
CA LEU A 2 2.88 -10.32 0.88
C LEU A 2 2.19 -9.62 -0.30
N ASP A 3 2.34 -10.18 -1.51
CA ASP A 3 1.79 -9.59 -2.73
C ASP A 3 0.26 -9.53 -2.70
N GLU A 4 -0.39 -10.50 -2.04
CA GLU A 4 -1.84 -10.49 -1.84
C GLU A 4 -2.27 -9.34 -0.92
N ILE A 5 -1.58 -9.13 0.21
CA ILE A 5 -1.85 -7.99 1.10
C ILE A 5 -1.68 -6.67 0.34
N LEU A 6 -0.64 -6.55 -0.49
CA LEU A 6 -0.41 -5.37 -1.31
C LEU A 6 -1.51 -5.18 -2.35
N LYS A 7 -1.95 -6.25 -3.01
CA LYS A 7 -3.07 -6.21 -3.97
C LYS A 7 -4.36 -5.75 -3.30
N HIS A 8 -4.70 -6.31 -2.15
CA HIS A 8 -5.89 -5.91 -1.39
C HIS A 8 -5.83 -4.45 -0.94
N TYR A 9 -4.66 -3.98 -0.48
CA TYR A 9 -4.50 -2.62 0.01
C TYR A 9 -4.39 -1.57 -1.09
N ILE A 10 -3.77 -1.89 -2.23
CA ILE A 10 -3.36 -0.92 -3.26
C ILE A 10 -4.25 -0.99 -4.49
N GLU A 11 -4.54 -2.20 -4.98
CA GLU A 11 -5.39 -2.35 -6.17
C GLU A 11 -6.88 -2.35 -5.82
N LEU A 12 -7.26 -2.92 -4.67
CA LEU A 12 -8.65 -3.04 -4.24
C LEU A 12 -9.07 -1.98 -3.20
N GLU A 13 -8.15 -1.09 -2.80
CA GLU A 13 -8.36 0.00 -1.83
C GLU A 13 -9.08 -0.46 -0.53
N GLN A 14 -8.79 -1.68 -0.07
CA GLN A 14 -9.45 -2.23 1.11
C GLN A 14 -8.83 -1.69 2.40
N SER A 15 -9.68 -1.44 3.40
CA SER A 15 -9.23 -1.06 4.74
C SER A 15 -8.48 -2.20 5.44
N VAL A 16 -7.65 -1.84 6.41
CA VAL A 16 -6.88 -2.79 7.25
C VAL A 16 -7.79 -3.88 7.81
N ASP A 17 -8.97 -3.51 8.31
CA ASP A 17 -9.93 -4.42 8.91
C ASP A 17 -10.47 -5.45 7.92
N LYS A 18 -10.73 -5.05 6.66
CA LYS A 18 -11.17 -5.97 5.61
C LYS A 18 -10.08 -6.97 5.24
N ILE A 19 -8.83 -6.53 5.22
CA ILE A 19 -7.69 -7.41 4.95
C ILE A 19 -7.50 -8.41 6.10
N ILE A 20 -7.66 -7.97 7.35
CA ILE A 20 -7.62 -8.88 8.51
C ILE A 20 -8.78 -9.89 8.44
N ALA A 21 -9.99 -9.44 8.11
CA ALA A 21 -11.16 -10.29 7.95
C ALA A 21 -11.02 -11.31 6.79
N ALA A 22 -10.20 -11.00 5.78
CA ALA A 22 -9.86 -11.92 4.69
C ALA A 22 -8.91 -13.07 5.13
N GLY A 23 -8.49 -13.10 6.40
CA GLY A 23 -7.69 -14.19 6.98
C GLY A 23 -6.21 -13.86 7.18
N PHE A 24 -5.78 -12.61 6.95
CA PHE A 24 -4.40 -12.21 7.17
C PHE A 24 -4.14 -11.82 8.63
N ALA A 25 -3.00 -12.24 9.17
CA ALA A 25 -2.62 -11.91 10.55
C ALA A 25 -2.44 -10.39 10.73
N ARG A 26 -3.15 -9.80 11.70
CA ARG A 26 -3.11 -8.36 12.00
C ARG A 26 -1.70 -7.79 12.11
N LYS A 27 -0.81 -8.47 12.85
CA LYS A 27 0.59 -8.05 13.01
C LYS A 27 1.32 -7.90 11.67
N THR A 28 1.04 -8.80 10.72
CA THR A 28 1.64 -8.77 9.39
C THR A 28 1.06 -7.63 8.56
N VAL A 29 -0.27 -7.47 8.55
CA VAL A 29 -0.96 -6.41 7.80
C VAL A 29 -0.50 -5.03 8.26
N THR A 30 -0.51 -4.75 9.57
CA THR A 30 -0.09 -3.46 10.12
C THR A 30 1.37 -3.15 9.81
N LYS A 31 2.26 -4.16 9.90
CA LYS A 31 3.68 -3.99 9.53
C LYS A 31 3.85 -3.64 8.06
N VAL A 32 3.16 -4.35 7.16
CA VAL A 32 3.23 -4.11 5.71
C VAL A 32 2.72 -2.71 5.37
N ILE A 33 1.56 -2.32 5.90
CA ILE A 33 0.97 -1.00 5.63
C ILE A 33 1.87 0.14 6.15
N GLY A 34 2.45 -0.02 7.34
CA GLY A 34 3.43 0.95 7.87
C GLY A 34 4.66 1.09 6.96
N MET A 35 5.21 -0.03 6.48
CA MET A 35 6.34 -0.01 5.53
C MET A 35 5.97 0.63 4.19
N VAL A 36 4.76 0.36 3.69
CA VAL A 36 4.25 0.98 2.45
C VAL A 36 4.18 2.47 2.66
N ASN A 37 3.42 2.97 3.65
CA ASN A 37 3.23 4.41 3.85
C ASN A 37 4.56 5.14 4.12
N GLY A 38 5.47 4.56 4.91
CA GLY A 38 6.80 5.16 5.17
C GLY A 38 7.72 5.21 3.95
N SER A 39 7.44 4.43 2.90
CA SER A 39 8.26 4.37 1.69
C SER A 39 7.77 5.31 0.58
N GLU A 40 6.77 6.18 0.81
CA GLU A 40 6.26 7.10 -0.22
C GLU A 40 7.35 8.01 -0.79
N TYR A 41 8.25 8.50 0.07
CA TYR A 41 9.32 9.38 -0.37
C TYR A 41 10.24 8.70 -1.41
N LYS A 42 10.53 7.40 -1.23
CA LYS A 42 11.38 6.62 -2.15
C LYS A 42 10.69 6.44 -3.50
N ARG A 43 9.38 6.15 -3.50
CA ARG A 43 8.60 5.96 -4.73
C ARG A 43 8.48 7.24 -5.55
N ARG A 44 8.34 8.39 -4.89
CA ARG A 44 8.26 9.67 -5.59
C ARG A 44 9.57 10.09 -6.26
N GLN A 45 10.70 9.58 -5.78
CA GLN A 45 12.02 9.77 -6.39
C GLN A 45 12.35 8.72 -7.46
N SER A 46 11.51 7.69 -7.61
CA SER A 46 11.76 6.62 -8.58
C SER A 46 11.46 7.11 -10.01
N PRO A 47 12.23 6.65 -11.02
CA PRO A 47 11.98 7.00 -12.41
C PRO A 47 10.61 6.45 -12.88
N PRO A 48 9.99 7.07 -13.90
CA PRO A 48 8.75 6.56 -14.47
C PRO A 48 8.97 5.16 -15.07
N GLY A 49 8.12 4.20 -14.69
CA GLY A 49 8.12 2.83 -15.20
C GLY A 49 6.88 2.49 -16.01
N VAL A 50 6.94 1.38 -16.76
CA VAL A 50 5.80 0.90 -17.58
C VAL A 50 4.69 0.35 -16.68
N LYS A 51 3.46 0.79 -16.92
CA LYS A 51 2.28 0.38 -16.17
C LYS A 51 1.71 -0.95 -16.70
N ILE A 52 1.57 -1.94 -15.83
CA ILE A 52 0.95 -3.25 -16.14
C ILE A 52 -0.26 -3.62 -15.26
N THR A 53 -0.48 -2.89 -14.15
CA THR A 53 -1.61 -3.12 -13.20
C THR A 53 -2.69 -2.04 -13.33
N THR A 54 -3.89 -2.30 -12.81
CA THR A 54 -5.04 -1.36 -12.83
C THR A 54 -4.81 -0.12 -12.00
N CYS A 55 -4.20 -0.26 -10.82
CA CYS A 55 -3.80 0.84 -9.94
C CYS A 55 -2.28 0.78 -9.71
N ALA A 56 -1.54 1.77 -10.21
CA ALA A 56 -0.08 1.80 -10.09
C ALA A 56 0.39 2.87 -9.10
N PHE A 57 1.54 2.62 -8.47
CA PHE A 57 2.27 3.63 -7.70
C PHE A 57 2.69 4.78 -8.63
N GLY A 58 1.94 5.87 -8.62
CA GLY A 58 2.12 6.96 -9.58
C GLY A 58 0.96 7.94 -9.55
N ARG A 59 0.38 8.26 -10.71
CA ARG A 59 -0.65 9.29 -10.83
C ARG A 59 -1.95 8.96 -10.08
N GLU A 60 -2.25 7.67 -9.94
CA GLU A 60 -3.49 7.13 -9.37
C GLU A 60 -3.46 7.06 -7.84
N ARG A 61 -2.30 6.80 -7.24
CA ARG A 61 -2.14 6.72 -5.79
C ARG A 61 -1.29 7.88 -5.25
N ARG A 62 -1.95 8.97 -4.88
CA ARG A 62 -1.31 10.19 -4.32
C ARG A 62 -1.44 10.24 -2.81
N TYR A 63 -0.42 9.75 -2.11
CA TYR A 63 -0.33 9.88 -0.66
C TYR A 63 0.64 10.98 -0.25
N PRO A 64 0.38 11.69 0.87
CA PRO A 64 1.31 12.65 1.41
C PRO A 64 2.60 11.95 1.87
N ILE A 65 3.76 12.57 1.62
CA ILE A 65 5.06 12.08 2.12
C ILE A 65 5.11 12.23 3.64
N THR A 66 4.70 13.39 4.16
CA THR A 66 4.60 13.65 5.58
C THR A 66 3.18 13.31 6.03
N SER A 67 3.02 12.15 6.66
CA SER A 67 1.76 11.68 7.22
C SER A 67 1.98 11.14 8.63
N ARG A 68 1.11 11.52 9.57
CA ARG A 68 1.03 10.93 10.92
C ARG A 68 -0.23 10.07 11.07
N PHE A 69 -0.75 9.57 9.95
CA PHE A 69 -1.92 8.70 9.95
C PHE A 69 -1.54 7.32 10.52
N GLU A 70 -2.08 7.00 11.68
CA GLU A 70 -2.00 5.67 12.29
C GLU A 70 -3.27 4.91 11.87
N GLY A 71 -3.16 4.14 10.79
CA GLY A 71 -4.23 3.31 10.24
C GLY A 71 -4.39 1.98 10.95
#